data_AF-A0A5N9B386-F1
#
_entry.id   AF-A0A5N9B386-F1
#
_cell.length_a   1.000
_cell.length_b   1.000
_cell.length_c   1.000
_cell.angle_alpha   90.00
_cell.angle_beta   90.00
_cell.angle_gamma   90.00
#
_symmetry.space_group_name_H-M   'P 1'
#
loop_
_entity.id
_entity.type
_entity.pdbx_description
1 polymer ?
#
loop_
_entity_poly.entity_id
_entity_poly.type
_entity_poly.pdbx_seq_one_letter_code
_entity_poly.pdbx_strand_id
1 'polypeptide(L)'
;MTFDQFHEKSKIQIQRITQQISLSKYLLVFMLLGSCHRLVKWLFDQEGISNNLISVNMPYSTIAIDQELSFKSNSYVNTNICRELAINNFNKYSKMINMPENLISLAVSSSLQTKRRKLSSDRSFVSLFGHEIKSNYEINFLDHKLNRKHQDYIISYLVLNILLNPEIKVVKDLFPSLADIKIIDK
;
A
#
# COMPACT_ATOMS: atom_id res chain seq x y z
N MET A 1 0.95 -15.96 16.43
CA MET A 1 0.27 -14.77 16.99
C MET A 1 -1.12 -14.68 16.38
N THR A 2 -2.16 -14.42 17.17
CA THR A 2 -3.54 -14.22 16.63
C THR A 2 -3.70 -12.82 16.02
N PHE A 3 -4.76 -12.62 15.22
CA PHE A 3 -5.09 -11.29 14.71
C PHE A 3 -5.33 -10.28 15.84
N ASP A 4 -6.01 -10.66 16.92
CA ASP A 4 -6.31 -9.73 18.03
C ASP A 4 -5.03 -9.29 18.75
N GLN A 5 -4.10 -10.22 19.00
CA GLN A 5 -2.80 -9.90 19.58
C GLN A 5 -2.00 -8.95 18.68
N PHE A 6 -2.05 -9.17 17.36
CA PHE A 6 -1.44 -8.28 16.38
C PHE A 6 -2.08 -6.89 16.40
N HIS A 7 -3.42 -6.83 16.35
CA HIS A 7 -4.20 -5.60 16.32
C HIS A 7 -3.91 -4.70 17.52
N GLU A 8 -3.80 -5.26 18.73
CA GLU A 8 -3.47 -4.48 19.92
C GLU A 8 -2.03 -3.96 19.89
N LYS A 9 -1.07 -4.77 19.45
CA LYS A 9 0.34 -4.36 19.33
C LYS A 9 0.54 -3.29 18.25
N SER A 10 -0.22 -3.34 17.15
CA SER A 10 -0.04 -2.41 16.03
C SER A 10 -0.52 -0.99 16.33
N LYS A 11 -1.48 -0.77 17.25
CA LYS A 11 -2.07 0.56 17.53
C LYS A 11 -1.03 1.63 17.87
N ILE A 12 -0.15 1.34 18.82
CA ILE A 12 0.89 2.28 19.28
C ILE A 12 1.87 2.55 18.12
N GLN A 13 2.21 1.52 17.35
CA GLN A 13 3.12 1.66 16.24
C GLN A 13 2.52 2.47 15.09
N ILE A 14 1.23 2.30 14.79
CA ILE A 14 0.52 3.10 13.78
C ILE A 14 0.63 4.58 14.10
N GLN A 15 0.28 4.99 15.33
CA GLN A 15 0.36 6.39 15.76
C GLN A 15 1.77 6.96 15.64
N ARG A 16 2.79 6.19 16.04
CA ARG A 16 4.19 6.61 15.90
C ARG A 16 4.60 6.79 14.44
N ILE A 17 4.23 5.85 13.57
CA ILE A 17 4.61 5.94 12.16
C ILE A 17 3.88 7.09 11.46
N THR A 18 2.57 7.28 11.69
CA THR A 18 1.83 8.38 11.07
C THR A 18 2.39 9.73 11.49
N GLN A 19 2.76 9.90 12.76
CA GLN A 19 3.41 11.11 13.25
C GLN A 19 4.79 11.33 12.61
N GLN A 20 5.58 10.28 12.43
CA GLN A 20 6.87 10.38 11.74
C GLN A 20 6.70 10.79 10.26
N ILE A 21 5.70 10.24 9.58
CA ILE A 21 5.36 10.62 8.20
C ILE A 21 4.97 12.10 8.14
N SER A 22 4.10 12.58 9.05
CA SER A 22 3.63 13.98 9.05
C SER A 22 4.72 15.01 9.38
N LEU A 23 5.84 14.56 9.95
CA LEU A 23 7.01 15.40 10.25
C LEU A 23 8.13 15.22 9.22
N SER A 24 7.95 14.31 8.26
CA SER A 24 8.95 14.03 7.23
C SER A 24 8.94 15.07 6.11
N LYS A 25 9.99 15.08 5.29
CA LYS A 25 10.04 15.88 4.06
C LYS A 25 9.31 15.25 2.87
N TYR A 26 8.87 13.99 2.98
CA TYR A 26 8.38 13.22 1.84
C TYR A 26 6.94 13.60 1.50
N LEU A 27 6.69 13.70 0.20
CA LEU A 27 5.36 13.93 -0.36
C LEU A 27 4.83 12.59 -0.88
N LEU A 28 3.57 12.28 -0.60
CA LEU A 28 2.96 10.98 -0.82
C LEU A 28 1.77 11.10 -1.75
N VAL A 29 1.73 10.26 -2.78
CA VAL A 29 0.58 10.12 -3.68
C VAL A 29 0.21 8.66 -3.82
N PHE A 30 -1.07 8.33 -3.61
CA PHE A 30 -1.52 6.94 -3.51
C PHE A 30 -2.47 6.55 -4.63
N MET A 31 -2.30 5.32 -5.13
CA MET A 31 -3.23 4.62 -6.02
C MET A 31 -3.61 3.27 -5.40
N LEU A 32 -4.79 3.17 -4.80
CA LEU A 32 -5.17 2.03 -3.95
C LEU A 32 -6.32 1.22 -4.55
N LEU A 33 -6.04 0.02 -5.01
CA LEU A 33 -7.02 -0.90 -5.59
C LEU A 33 -7.36 -2.03 -4.62
N GLY A 34 -8.57 -2.01 -4.07
CA GLY A 34 -9.14 -3.14 -3.35
C GLY A 34 -8.67 -3.36 -1.90
N SER A 35 -7.72 -2.57 -1.40
CA SER A 35 -7.30 -2.56 0.02
C SER A 35 -6.76 -1.19 0.46
N CYS A 36 -6.09 -1.13 1.63
CA CYS A 36 -5.48 0.05 2.24
C CYS A 36 -6.46 1.13 2.72
N HIS A 37 -7.71 0.75 3.04
CA HIS A 37 -8.69 1.69 3.59
C HIS A 37 -8.28 2.18 4.97
N ARG A 38 -7.74 1.27 5.80
CA ARG A 38 -7.27 1.64 7.14
C ARG A 38 -6.06 2.55 7.08
N LEU A 39 -5.16 2.36 6.11
CA LEU A 39 -4.01 3.24 5.90
C LEU A 39 -4.46 4.69 5.69
N VAL A 40 -5.39 4.92 4.76
CA VAL A 40 -5.93 6.25 4.49
C VAL A 40 -6.57 6.85 5.73
N LYS A 41 -7.39 6.06 6.45
CA LYS A 41 -7.99 6.51 7.70
C LYS A 41 -6.92 6.94 8.72
N TRP A 42 -5.91 6.13 8.98
CA TRP A 42 -4.90 6.44 9.99
C TRP A 42 -4.09 7.69 9.65
N LEU A 43 -3.80 7.89 8.36
CA LEU A 43 -3.11 9.10 7.90
C LEU A 43 -4.02 10.32 8.04
N PHE A 44 -5.31 10.24 7.68
CA PHE A 44 -6.24 11.36 7.85
C PHE A 44 -6.55 11.70 9.31
N ASP A 45 -6.45 10.73 10.22
CA ASP A 45 -6.57 10.98 11.65
C ASP A 45 -5.32 11.70 12.24
N GLN A 46 -4.22 11.82 11.48
CA GLN A 46 -2.99 12.48 11.91
C GLN A 46 -2.98 13.98 11.55
N GLU A 47 -2.87 14.83 12.56
CA GLU A 47 -2.70 16.27 12.36
C GLU A 47 -1.43 16.57 11.54
N GLY A 48 -1.54 17.55 10.63
CA GLY A 48 -0.44 17.97 9.77
C GLY A 48 -0.21 17.08 8.54
N ILE A 49 -0.98 15.99 8.36
CA ILE A 49 -0.77 15.07 7.23
C ILE A 49 -0.90 15.73 5.86
N SER A 50 -1.64 16.83 5.74
CA SER A 50 -1.80 17.59 4.50
C SER A 50 -0.48 18.13 3.93
N ASN A 51 0.57 18.24 4.75
CA ASN A 51 1.90 18.64 4.29
C ASN A 51 2.61 17.52 3.52
N ASN A 52 2.22 16.27 3.73
CA ASN A 52 2.87 15.10 3.16
C ASN A 52 1.95 14.38 2.17
N LEU A 53 0.68 14.15 2.49
CA LEU A 53 -0.24 13.40 1.65
C LEU A 53 -0.92 14.31 0.62
N ILE A 54 -0.40 14.28 -0.61
CA ILE A 54 -0.84 15.15 -1.71
C ILE A 54 -2.12 14.63 -2.37
N SER A 55 -2.25 13.31 -2.53
CA SER A 55 -3.42 12.72 -3.19
C SER A 55 -3.62 11.26 -2.80
N VAL A 56 -4.89 10.85 -2.74
CA VAL A 56 -5.30 9.46 -2.63
C VAL A 56 -6.35 9.20 -3.69
N ASN A 57 -6.05 8.29 -4.62
CA ASN A 57 -7.00 7.78 -5.60
C ASN A 57 -7.33 6.31 -5.30
N MET A 58 -8.61 5.96 -5.33
CA MET A 58 -9.10 4.61 -5.08
C MET A 58 -10.07 4.17 -6.20
N PRO A 59 -9.59 3.98 -7.44
CA PRO A 59 -10.47 3.61 -8.54
C PRO A 59 -10.95 2.16 -8.37
N TYR A 60 -12.26 1.97 -8.52
CA TYR A 60 -12.93 0.70 -8.23
C TYR A 60 -13.49 -0.02 -9.46
N SER A 61 -13.92 0.73 -10.47
CA SER A 61 -14.39 0.15 -11.73
C SER A 61 -13.22 -0.17 -12.64
N THR A 62 -13.36 -1.18 -13.49
CA THR A 62 -12.34 -1.51 -14.50
C THR A 62 -12.05 -0.32 -15.40
N ILE A 63 -13.08 0.43 -15.78
CA ILE A 63 -12.96 1.65 -16.61
C ILE A 63 -12.12 2.71 -15.89
N ALA A 64 -12.35 2.95 -14.60
CA ALA A 64 -11.57 3.93 -13.85
C ALA A 64 -10.10 3.50 -13.67
N ILE A 65 -9.85 2.19 -13.50
CA ILE A 65 -8.48 1.67 -13.42
C ILE A 65 -7.78 1.77 -14.78
N ASP A 66 -8.47 1.42 -15.87
CA ASP A 66 -7.93 1.49 -17.24
C ASP A 66 -7.53 2.93 -17.62
N GLN A 67 -8.20 3.96 -17.07
CA GLN A 67 -7.85 5.36 -17.28
C GLN A 67 -6.52 5.77 -16.65
N GLU A 68 -6.05 5.04 -15.64
CA GLU A 68 -4.76 5.30 -14.96
C GLU A 68 -3.61 4.45 -15.56
N LEU A 69 -3.94 3.53 -16.46
CA LEU A 69 -2.99 2.62 -17.11
C LEU A 69 -2.69 3.06 -18.54
N SER A 70 -1.46 2.81 -18.97
CA SER A 70 -1.02 3.01 -20.36
C SER A 70 -1.47 1.87 -21.29
N PHE A 71 -2.12 0.84 -20.75
CA PHE A 71 -2.50 -0.38 -21.46
C PHE A 71 -3.78 -1.00 -20.86
N LYS A 72 -4.45 -1.84 -21.64
CA LYS A 72 -5.58 -2.65 -21.14
C LYS A 72 -5.08 -3.96 -20.54
N SER A 73 -5.58 -4.29 -19.36
CA SER A 73 -5.21 -5.53 -18.68
C SER A 73 -6.36 -6.53 -18.59
N ASN A 74 -6.03 -7.81 -18.74
CA ASN A 74 -6.97 -8.90 -18.48
C ASN A 74 -7.00 -9.29 -16.98
N SER A 75 -6.12 -8.73 -16.15
CA SER A 75 -6.06 -8.93 -14.70
C SER A 75 -5.51 -7.71 -13.99
N TYR A 76 -6.18 -7.25 -12.93
CA TYR A 76 -5.80 -6.02 -12.22
C TYR A 76 -4.97 -6.26 -10.95
N VAL A 77 -4.82 -7.51 -10.51
CA VAL A 77 -4.06 -7.86 -9.29
C VAL A 77 -2.78 -8.58 -9.66
N ASN A 78 -1.74 -7.81 -9.98
CA ASN A 78 -0.39 -8.28 -10.26
C ASN A 78 0.63 -7.13 -10.10
N THR A 79 1.92 -7.48 -10.05
CA THR A 79 3.02 -6.52 -9.90
C THR A 79 3.10 -5.53 -11.04
N ASN A 80 2.86 -5.93 -12.30
CA ASN A 80 3.00 -5.05 -13.46
C ASN A 80 2.01 -3.88 -13.41
N ILE A 81 0.75 -4.17 -13.06
CA ILE A 81 -0.29 -3.14 -12.87
C ILE A 81 0.12 -2.20 -11.74
N CYS A 82 0.53 -2.76 -10.60
CA CYS A 82 0.90 -1.97 -9.43
C CYS A 82 2.07 -1.03 -9.75
N ARG A 83 3.12 -1.55 -10.41
CA ARG A 83 4.30 -0.78 -10.80
C ARG A 83 3.97 0.32 -11.81
N GLU A 84 3.18 0.00 -12.84
CA GLU A 84 2.76 0.99 -13.84
C GLU A 84 1.98 2.13 -13.19
N LEU A 85 1.02 1.81 -12.31
CA LEU A 85 0.25 2.82 -11.58
C LEU A 85 1.15 3.71 -10.71
N ALA A 86 2.13 3.12 -10.02
CA ALA A 86 3.06 3.90 -9.22
C ALA A 86 3.88 4.87 -10.09
N ILE A 87 4.40 4.41 -11.24
CA ILE A 87 5.17 5.22 -12.20
C ILE A 87 4.31 6.33 -12.81
N ASN A 88 3.12 5.99 -13.33
CA ASN A 88 2.22 6.96 -13.95
C ASN A 88 1.79 8.03 -12.96
N ASN A 89 1.45 7.64 -11.73
CA ASN A 89 1.06 8.55 -10.67
C ASN A 89 2.24 9.44 -10.24
N PHE A 90 3.45 8.92 -10.13
CA PHE A 90 4.65 9.74 -9.90
C PHE A 90 4.86 10.77 -11.01
N ASN A 91 4.83 10.34 -12.28
CA ASN A 91 5.05 11.21 -13.44
C ASN A 91 3.99 12.31 -13.58
N LYS A 92 2.76 12.04 -13.16
CA LYS A 92 1.67 13.01 -13.12
C LYS A 92 1.94 14.08 -12.07
N TYR A 93 2.21 13.67 -10.83
CA TYR A 93 2.33 14.60 -9.70
C TYR A 93 3.69 15.31 -9.64
N SER A 94 4.78 14.70 -10.12
CA SER A 94 6.11 15.32 -10.16
C SER A 94 6.16 16.60 -11.00
N LYS A 95 5.26 16.74 -11.98
CA LYS A 95 5.10 17.95 -12.80
C LYS A 95 4.29 19.05 -12.10
N MET A 96 3.61 18.74 -11.00
CA MET A 96 2.68 19.64 -10.31
C MET A 96 3.23 20.17 -8.98
N ILE A 97 4.42 19.72 -8.55
CA ILE A 97 5.02 20.05 -7.26
C ILE A 97 6.43 20.62 -7.44
N ASN A 98 6.87 21.45 -6.49
CA ASN A 98 8.18 22.12 -6.57
C ASN A 98 9.37 21.24 -6.17
N MET A 99 9.16 20.14 -5.45
CA MET A 99 10.21 19.24 -4.92
C MET A 99 9.94 17.78 -5.33
N PRO A 100 10.01 17.45 -6.63
CA PRO A 100 9.72 16.10 -7.12
C PRO A 100 10.67 15.02 -6.58
N GLU A 101 11.86 15.38 -6.10
CA GLU A 101 12.81 14.49 -5.45
C GLU A 101 12.31 13.93 -4.11
N ASN A 102 11.40 14.64 -3.45
CA ASN A 102 10.76 14.19 -2.20
C ASN A 102 9.47 13.40 -2.45
N LEU A 103 9.01 13.28 -3.69
CA LEU A 103 7.77 12.57 -4.02
C LEU A 103 7.98 11.05 -4.00
N ILE A 104 7.06 10.37 -3.32
CA ILE A 104 6.92 8.92 -3.33
C ILE A 104 5.50 8.61 -3.78
N SER A 105 5.42 7.89 -4.89
CA SER A 105 4.18 7.30 -5.38
C SER A 105 4.06 5.88 -4.89
N LEU A 106 2.93 5.58 -4.24
CA LEU A 106 2.56 4.26 -3.77
C LEU A 106 1.39 3.77 -4.61
N ALA A 107 1.51 2.56 -5.14
CA ALA A 107 0.38 1.81 -5.67
C ALA A 107 0.17 0.54 -4.87
N VAL A 108 -1.09 0.14 -4.73
CA VAL A 108 -1.48 -1.14 -4.13
C VAL A 108 -2.55 -1.77 -5.00
N SER A 109 -2.43 -3.06 -5.28
CA SER A 109 -3.50 -3.83 -5.88
C SER A 109 -3.72 -5.14 -5.16
N SER A 110 -4.94 -5.36 -4.68
CA SER A 110 -5.25 -6.49 -3.80
C SER A 110 -6.46 -7.29 -4.23
N SER A 111 -6.33 -8.59 -4.03
CA SER A 111 -7.41 -9.56 -4.11
C SER A 111 -7.74 -9.97 -2.67
N LEU A 112 -8.69 -9.31 -2.00
CA LEU A 112 -9.09 -9.68 -0.63
C LEU A 112 -10.25 -10.68 -0.62
N GLN A 113 -10.43 -11.38 0.49
CA GLN A 113 -11.51 -12.32 0.76
C GLN A 113 -12.86 -11.71 0.36
N THR A 114 -13.68 -12.52 -0.29
CA THR A 114 -15.05 -12.17 -0.65
C THR A 114 -15.90 -13.44 -0.68
N LYS A 115 -17.23 -13.26 -0.60
CA LYS A 115 -18.21 -14.34 -0.77
C LYS A 115 -18.36 -14.77 -2.23
N ARG A 116 -17.85 -13.98 -3.18
CA ARG A 116 -17.87 -14.32 -4.62
C ARG A 116 -16.81 -15.36 -4.92
N ARG A 117 -17.08 -16.26 -5.89
CA ARG A 117 -16.06 -17.20 -6.39
C ARG A 117 -14.90 -16.40 -6.99
N LYS A 118 -13.69 -16.68 -6.53
CA LYS A 118 -12.46 -16.09 -7.04
C LYS A 118 -11.64 -17.15 -7.77
N LEU A 119 -10.90 -16.71 -8.79
CA LEU A 119 -9.94 -17.54 -9.52
C LEU A 119 -8.53 -17.46 -8.94
N SER A 120 -8.30 -16.54 -8.00
CA SER A 120 -6.99 -16.29 -7.39
C SER A 120 -7.05 -16.34 -5.87
N SER A 121 -5.93 -16.73 -5.26
CA SER A 121 -5.69 -16.62 -3.82
C SER A 121 -5.74 -15.18 -3.34
N ASP A 122 -6.05 -15.02 -2.05
CA ASP A 122 -6.01 -13.72 -1.40
C ASP A 122 -4.57 -13.23 -1.28
N ARG A 123 -4.28 -12.06 -1.85
CA ARG A 123 -2.93 -11.48 -1.92
C ARG A 123 -2.96 -9.99 -2.21
N SER A 124 -1.83 -9.33 -2.04
CA SER A 124 -1.62 -7.94 -2.44
C SER A 124 -0.29 -7.74 -3.14
N PHE A 125 -0.27 -6.85 -4.11
CA PHE A 125 0.94 -6.27 -4.66
C PHE A 125 1.05 -4.83 -4.20
N VAL A 126 2.28 -4.40 -3.91
CA VAL A 126 2.59 -3.04 -3.47
C VAL A 126 3.80 -2.57 -4.27
N SER A 127 3.73 -1.37 -4.83
CA SER A 127 4.84 -0.76 -5.57
C SER A 127 5.08 0.65 -5.06
N LEU A 128 6.34 0.96 -4.75
CA LEU A 128 6.80 2.31 -4.44
C LEU A 128 7.70 2.80 -5.55
N PHE A 129 7.46 4.03 -5.99
CA PHE A 129 8.27 4.70 -7.00
C PHE A 129 8.57 6.14 -6.56
N GLY A 130 9.84 6.50 -6.54
CA GLY A 130 10.35 7.82 -6.24
C GLY A 130 11.71 8.04 -6.92
N HIS A 131 12.41 9.13 -6.59
CA HIS A 131 13.69 9.46 -7.22
C HIS A 131 14.74 8.36 -7.04
N GLU A 132 14.89 7.85 -5.80
CA GLU A 132 15.84 6.79 -5.44
C GLU A 132 15.16 5.51 -4.97
N ILE A 133 13.83 5.44 -5.06
CA ILE A 133 13.02 4.33 -4.54
C ILE A 133 12.35 3.61 -5.70
N LYS A 134 12.62 2.31 -5.84
CA LYS A 134 11.95 1.40 -6.76
C LYS A 134 11.80 0.06 -6.08
N SER A 135 10.70 -0.12 -5.37
CA SER A 135 10.48 -1.31 -4.55
C SER A 135 9.13 -1.93 -4.88
N ASN A 136 9.12 -3.25 -5.03
CA ASN A 136 7.92 -4.02 -5.31
C ASN A 136 7.79 -5.14 -4.28
N TYR A 137 6.58 -5.37 -3.78
CA TYR A 137 6.29 -6.38 -2.78
C TYR A 137 5.08 -7.22 -3.18
N GLU A 138 5.14 -8.52 -2.91
CA GLU A 138 3.97 -9.40 -2.85
C GLU A 138 3.70 -9.76 -1.39
N ILE A 139 2.46 -9.57 -0.96
CA ILE A 139 1.97 -9.93 0.37
C ILE A 139 0.97 -11.07 0.21
N ASN A 140 1.28 -12.22 0.83
CA ASN A 140 0.44 -13.41 0.83
C ASN A 140 -0.09 -13.66 2.24
N PHE A 141 -1.39 -13.98 2.38
CA PHE A 141 -1.96 -14.34 3.67
C PHE A 141 -1.67 -15.80 4.02
N LEU A 142 -1.20 -16.04 5.24
CA LEU A 142 -0.90 -17.38 5.74
C LEU A 142 -2.06 -17.97 6.55
N ASP A 143 -2.89 -17.13 7.17
CA ASP A 143 -4.06 -17.56 7.95
C ASP A 143 -5.34 -17.48 7.11
N HIS A 144 -5.92 -18.64 6.82
CA HIS A 144 -7.17 -18.77 6.04
C HIS A 144 -8.43 -18.33 6.81
N LYS A 145 -8.35 -18.08 8.11
CA LYS A 145 -9.47 -17.56 8.93
C LYS A 145 -9.60 -16.04 8.83
N LEU A 146 -8.64 -15.36 8.22
CA LEU A 146 -8.67 -13.91 8.06
C LEU A 146 -9.84 -13.49 7.17
N ASN A 147 -10.71 -12.64 7.71
CA ASN A 147 -11.77 -12.03 6.93
C ASN A 147 -11.26 -10.83 6.13
N ARG A 148 -12.07 -10.33 5.20
CA ARG A 148 -11.74 -9.14 4.38
C ARG A 148 -11.26 -7.93 5.21
N LYS A 149 -11.87 -7.67 6.36
CA LYS A 149 -11.49 -6.52 7.23
C LYS A 149 -10.13 -6.76 7.89
N HIS A 150 -9.85 -8.00 8.33
CA HIS A 150 -8.55 -8.36 8.89
C HIS A 150 -7.45 -8.23 7.83
N GLN A 151 -7.73 -8.72 6.62
CA GLN A 151 -6.79 -8.63 5.49
C GLN A 151 -6.48 -7.18 5.10
N ASP A 152 -7.49 -6.31 5.00
CA ASP A 152 -7.31 -4.88 4.72
C ASP A 152 -6.50 -4.18 5.82
N TYR A 153 -6.74 -4.52 7.09
CA TYR A 153 -5.97 -3.98 8.22
C TYR A 153 -4.50 -4.40 8.14
N ILE A 154 -4.24 -5.70 7.92
CA ILE A 154 -2.87 -6.24 7.82
C ILE A 154 -2.13 -5.55 6.67
N ILE A 155 -2.71 -5.50 5.47
CA ILE A 155 -2.07 -4.84 4.32
C ILE A 155 -1.84 -3.36 4.61
N SER A 156 -2.83 -2.65 5.16
CA SER A 156 -2.69 -1.24 5.52
C SER A 156 -1.51 -1.00 6.46
N TYR A 157 -1.37 -1.85 7.49
CA TYR A 157 -0.29 -1.74 8.46
C TYR A 157 1.06 -2.07 7.83
N LEU A 158 1.13 -3.10 6.99
CA LEU A 158 2.35 -3.45 6.26
C LEU A 158 2.78 -2.31 5.35
N VAL A 159 1.86 -1.75 4.57
CA VAL A 159 2.12 -0.60 3.69
C VAL A 159 2.56 0.64 4.48
N LEU A 160 1.98 0.89 5.65
CA LEU A 160 2.44 1.96 6.52
C LEU A 160 3.91 1.78 6.96
N ASN A 161 4.31 0.55 7.28
CA ASN A 161 5.71 0.24 7.61
C ASN A 161 6.63 0.32 6.37
N ILE A 162 6.15 -0.12 5.19
CA ILE A 162 6.85 0.03 3.91
C ILE A 162 7.17 1.52 3.65
N LEU A 163 6.20 2.41 3.87
CA LEU A 163 6.36 3.85 3.65
C LEU A 163 7.40 4.49 4.57
N LEU A 164 7.50 4.05 5.83
CA LEU A 164 8.48 4.60 6.77
C LEU A 164 9.91 4.20 6.42
N ASN A 165 10.10 2.99 5.90
CA ASN A 165 11.42 2.46 5.58
C ASN A 165 11.36 1.62 4.30
N PRO A 166 11.48 2.23 3.11
CA PRO A 166 11.33 1.54 1.83
C PRO A 166 12.41 0.49 1.51
N GLU A 167 13.50 0.42 2.29
CA GLU A 167 14.51 -0.66 2.22
C GLU A 167 14.17 -1.87 3.11
N ILE A 168 13.02 -1.79 3.80
CA ILE A 168 12.47 -2.72 4.77
C ILE A 168 13.35 -3.95 5.11
N LYS A 169 14.12 -3.83 6.19
CA LYS A 169 14.28 -4.97 7.11
C LYS A 169 12.94 -5.14 7.80
N VAL A 170 12.00 -5.88 7.18
CA VAL A 170 10.68 -6.14 7.81
C VAL A 170 11.08 -6.81 9.11
N VAL A 171 10.66 -6.28 10.25
CA VAL A 171 10.80 -7.00 11.50
C VAL A 171 9.91 -8.23 11.33
N LYS A 172 10.48 -9.30 10.76
CA LYS A 172 9.81 -10.57 10.47
C LYS A 172 9.12 -11.10 11.71
N ASP A 173 9.62 -10.72 12.88
CA ASP A 173 9.16 -11.11 14.21
C ASP A 173 7.73 -10.61 14.54
N LEU A 174 7.22 -9.58 13.85
CA LEU A 174 5.87 -9.06 14.08
C LEU A 174 4.76 -9.80 13.30
N PHE A 175 5.09 -10.71 12.38
CA PHE A 175 4.12 -11.21 11.39
C PHE A 175 4.13 -12.69 11.02
N PRO A 176 5.00 -13.58 11.53
CA PRO A 176 5.37 -14.79 10.80
C PRO A 176 4.21 -15.78 10.62
N SER A 177 3.11 -15.63 11.37
CA SER A 177 1.92 -16.49 11.26
C SER A 177 0.74 -15.88 10.50
N LEU A 178 0.76 -14.60 10.11
CA LEU A 178 -0.40 -13.93 9.51
C LEU A 178 -0.22 -13.65 8.02
N ALA A 179 0.96 -13.20 7.61
CA ALA A 179 1.27 -12.90 6.23
C ALA A 179 2.77 -13.08 5.95
N ASP A 180 3.08 -13.44 4.70
CA ASP A 180 4.42 -13.45 4.14
C ASP A 180 4.60 -12.27 3.19
N ILE A 181 5.79 -11.68 3.17
CA ILE A 181 6.14 -10.53 2.34
C ILE A 181 7.38 -10.88 1.53
N LYS A 182 7.25 -10.84 0.21
CA LYS A 182 8.33 -11.09 -0.74
C LYS A 182 8.69 -9.81 -1.47
N ILE A 183 9.98 -9.48 -1.48
CA ILE A 183 10.52 -8.43 -2.35
C ILE A 183 10.60 -9.00 -3.75
N ILE A 184 10.18 -8.22 -4.75
CA ILE A 184 10.18 -8.61 -6.16
C ILE A 184 11.22 -7.77 -6.88
N ASP A 185 12.37 -8.38 -7.19
CA ASP A 185 13.42 -7.75 -7.99
C ASP A 185 13.05 -7.85 -9.47
N LYS A 186 12.23 -6.92 -9.98
CA LYS A 186 11.93 -6.67 -11.42
C LYS A 186 10.99 -5.48 -11.62
#